data_AF-A0A1T2L112-F1
#
_entry.id   AF-A0A1T2L112-F1
#
_cell.length_a   1.000
_cell.length_b   1.000
_cell.length_c   1.000
_cell.angle_alpha   90.00
_cell.angle_beta   90.00
_cell.angle_gamma   90.00
#
_symmetry.space_group_name_H-M   'P 1'
#
loop_
_entity.id
_entity.type
_entity.pdbx_description
1 polymer ?
#
loop_
_entity_poly.entity_id
_entity_poly.type
_entity_poly.pdbx_seq_one_letter_code
_entity_poly.pdbx_strand_id
1 'polypeptide(L)'
;NDIAKSAMPSYLKTLINGDGRIPIEIVLGNDFEMAEARSRQQALLKRGVDCYLTSHSETLKPDGQPMSFPFQSLFNRTSALLMNSSVEALILSVQTNEFLQTGLPVNQVNKLIHINDEISDWEDPGVRLETASHNLVEQIEHYLGT
;
A
#
# COMPACT_ATOMS: atom_id res chain seq x y z
N ASN A 1 34.80 8.68 -18.49
CA ASN A 1 33.71 9.65 -18.20
C ASN A 1 33.19 9.31 -16.80
N ASP A 2 34.08 9.38 -15.80
CA ASP A 2 33.93 8.69 -14.52
C ASP A 2 33.55 9.60 -13.35
N ILE A 3 33.78 10.91 -13.49
CA ILE A 3 33.48 11.91 -12.45
C ILE A 3 31.97 12.16 -12.34
N ALA A 4 31.24 12.11 -13.46
CA ALA A 4 29.78 12.27 -13.45
C ALA A 4 29.07 11.09 -12.76
N LYS A 5 29.55 9.85 -12.93
CA LYS A 5 28.95 8.66 -12.30
C LYS A 5 29.17 8.59 -10.79
N SER A 6 30.30 9.10 -10.28
CA SER A 6 30.58 9.06 -8.83
C SER A 6 29.89 10.18 -8.04
N ALA A 7 29.52 11.30 -8.67
CA ALA A 7 28.91 12.46 -8.00
C ALA A 7 27.37 12.42 -7.94
N MET A 8 26.72 11.64 -8.82
CA MET A 8 25.26 11.52 -8.85
C MET A 8 24.63 10.99 -7.56
N PRO A 9 25.17 9.97 -6.86
CA PRO A 9 24.53 9.41 -5.66
C PRO A 9 24.44 10.42 -4.51
N SER A 10 25.47 11.26 -4.31
CA SER A 10 25.46 12.28 -3.27
C SER A 10 24.53 13.44 -3.60
N TYR A 11 24.45 13.86 -4.87
CA TYR A 11 23.55 14.93 -5.29
C TYR A 11 22.08 14.50 -5.24
N LEU A 12 21.76 13.29 -5.70
CA LEU A 12 20.40 12.73 -5.62
C LEU A 12 19.92 12.55 -4.17
N LYS A 13 20.81 12.18 -3.24
CA LYS A 13 20.49 12.14 -1.80
C LYS A 13 20.12 13.50 -1.21
N THR A 14 20.54 14.61 -1.81
CA THR A 14 20.13 15.95 -1.37
C THR A 14 18.82 16.42 -2.01
N LEU A 15 18.41 15.78 -3.11
CA LEU A 15 17.18 16.11 -3.84
C LEU A 15 16.00 15.21 -3.45
N ILE A 16 16.29 13.97 -3.03
CA ILE A 16 15.32 12.95 -2.67
C ILE A 16 15.41 12.71 -1.17
N ASN A 17 14.33 13.01 -0.45
CA ASN A 17 14.19 12.55 0.94
C ASN A 17 13.86 11.05 0.92
N GLY A 18 14.76 10.23 1.46
CA GLY A 18 14.62 8.76 1.45
C GLY A 18 15.28 8.10 0.24
N ASP A 19 14.77 6.95 -0.17
CA ASP A 19 15.29 6.14 -1.28
C ASP A 19 14.58 6.39 -2.63
N GLY A 20 13.67 7.37 -2.66
CA GLY A 20 12.89 7.75 -3.84
C GLY A 20 11.71 6.84 -4.13
N ARG A 21 11.40 5.88 -3.25
CA ARG A 21 10.20 5.04 -3.37
C ARG A 21 9.00 5.74 -2.73
N ILE A 22 7.82 5.48 -3.30
CA ILE A 22 6.55 5.82 -2.65
C ILE A 22 6.47 5.00 -1.36
N PRO A 23 6.32 5.60 -0.17
CA PRO A 23 6.12 4.87 1.06
C PRO A 23 4.77 4.16 1.07
N ILE A 24 4.77 2.92 1.54
CA ILE A 24 3.60 2.04 1.55
C ILE A 24 3.40 1.46 2.94
N GLU A 25 2.23 1.69 3.52
CA GLU A 25 1.78 0.98 4.71
C GLU A 25 0.63 0.04 4.33
N ILE A 26 0.65 -1.18 4.86
CA ILE A 26 -0.42 -2.15 4.72
C ILE A 26 -1.17 -2.23 6.06
N VAL A 27 -2.50 -2.15 6.01
CA VAL A 27 -3.38 -2.49 7.12
C VAL A 27 -4.12 -3.76 6.72
N LEU A 28 -3.93 -4.84 7.47
CA LEU A 28 -4.49 -6.16 7.19
C LEU A 28 -5.53 -6.53 8.24
N GLY A 29 -6.65 -7.06 7.77
CA GLY A 29 -7.72 -7.62 8.59
C GLY A 29 -9.08 -7.10 8.16
N ASN A 30 -10.07 -7.28 9.02
CA ASN A 30 -11.45 -6.86 8.79
C ASN A 30 -12.02 -6.02 9.96
N ASP A 31 -13.23 -5.48 9.78
CA ASP A 31 -14.08 -4.73 10.73
C ASP A 31 -13.55 -3.35 11.20
N PHE A 32 -12.27 -3.24 11.53
CA PHE A 32 -11.63 -1.99 11.99
C PHE A 32 -10.50 -1.53 11.06
N GLU A 33 -10.12 -2.36 10.11
CA GLU A 33 -9.03 -2.11 9.16
C GLU A 33 -9.21 -0.75 8.46
N MET A 34 -10.37 -0.47 7.84
CA MET A 34 -10.59 0.81 7.16
C MET A 34 -10.54 2.03 8.09
N ALA A 35 -10.94 1.88 9.36
CA ALA A 35 -10.87 2.96 10.33
C ALA A 35 -9.40 3.27 10.69
N GLU A 36 -8.60 2.23 10.91
CA GLU A 36 -7.15 2.37 11.12
C GLU A 36 -6.48 2.94 9.86
N ALA A 37 -6.77 2.41 8.69
CA ALA A 37 -6.21 2.87 7.42
C ALA A 37 -6.50 4.36 7.14
N ARG A 38 -7.73 4.83 7.46
CA ARG A 38 -8.07 6.25 7.42
C ARG A 38 -7.30 7.06 8.46
N SER A 39 -7.14 6.55 9.69
CA SER A 39 -6.32 7.18 10.73
C SER A 39 -4.87 7.37 10.27
N ARG A 40 -4.28 6.34 9.66
CA ARG A 40 -2.93 6.38 9.07
C ARG A 40 -2.82 7.41 7.95
N GLN A 41 -3.77 7.41 7.02
CA GLN A 41 -3.84 8.39 5.93
C GLN A 41 -3.88 9.82 6.49
N GLN A 42 -4.77 10.09 7.46
CA GLN A 42 -4.88 11.40 8.10
C GLN A 42 -3.60 11.83 8.82
N ALA A 43 -2.85 10.90 9.42
CA ALA A 43 -1.58 11.21 10.04
C ALA A 43 -0.51 11.65 9.02
N LEU A 44 -0.50 11.07 7.82
CA LEU A 44 0.39 11.46 6.72
C LEU A 44 -0.04 12.80 6.09
N LEU A 45 -1.34 12.99 5.87
CA LEU A 45 -1.89 14.26 5.35
C LEU A 45 -1.56 15.44 6.27
N LYS A 46 -1.64 15.26 7.60
CA LYS A 46 -1.22 16.28 8.59
C LYS A 46 0.27 16.64 8.50
N ARG A 47 1.09 15.79 7.90
CA ARG A 47 2.52 16.02 7.66
C ARG A 47 2.77 16.62 6.27
N GLY A 48 1.72 16.93 5.52
CA GLY A 48 1.80 17.48 4.16
C GLY A 48 2.19 16.46 3.10
N VAL A 49 1.94 15.16 3.34
CA VAL A 49 2.20 14.08 2.38
C VAL A 49 0.90 13.73 1.67
N ASP A 50 0.88 13.80 0.34
CA ASP A 50 -0.28 13.44 -0.49
C ASP A 50 -0.49 11.91 -0.51
N CYS A 51 -1.15 11.44 0.55
CA CYS A 51 -1.39 10.04 0.82
C CYS A 51 -2.74 9.57 0.27
N TYR A 52 -2.71 8.50 -0.53
CA TYR A 52 -3.90 7.82 -1.01
C TYR A 52 -4.16 6.57 -0.17
N LEU A 53 -5.43 6.25 0.05
CA LEU A 53 -5.87 5.02 0.70
C LEU A 53 -6.63 4.18 -0.32
N THR A 54 -6.29 2.91 -0.48
CA THR A 54 -7.02 2.02 -1.40
C THR A 54 -7.25 0.65 -0.79
N SER A 55 -8.44 0.09 -1.07
CA SER A 55 -8.81 -1.30 -0.83
C SER A 55 -9.08 -2.00 -2.17
N HIS A 56 -9.61 -3.22 -2.14
CA HIS A 56 -10.04 -3.93 -3.35
C HIS A 56 -11.19 -3.21 -4.09
N SER A 57 -12.03 -2.44 -3.39
CA SER A 57 -13.26 -1.86 -3.93
C SER A 57 -13.29 -0.33 -3.96
N GLU A 58 -12.56 0.36 -3.09
CA GLU A 58 -12.55 1.82 -3.02
C GLU A 58 -11.14 2.42 -2.96
N THR A 59 -11.03 3.68 -3.38
CA THR A 59 -9.80 4.46 -3.29
C THR A 59 -10.16 5.89 -2.86
N LEU A 60 -9.51 6.41 -1.83
CA LEU A 60 -9.66 7.77 -1.34
C LEU A 60 -8.40 8.58 -1.65
N LYS A 61 -8.62 9.78 -2.20
CA LYS A 61 -7.59 10.78 -2.49
C LYS A 61 -7.19 11.56 -1.22
N PRO A 62 -6.10 12.35 -1.27
CA PRO A 62 -5.69 13.25 -0.18
C PRO A 62 -6.77 14.25 0.25
N ASP A 63 -7.61 14.70 -0.69
CA ASP A 63 -8.75 15.60 -0.43
C ASP A 63 -9.98 14.89 0.19
N GLY A 64 -9.86 13.59 0.47
CA GLY A 64 -10.93 12.75 1.00
C GLY A 64 -11.99 12.33 -0.01
N GLN A 65 -11.89 12.77 -1.28
CA GLN A 65 -12.83 12.38 -2.32
C GLN A 65 -12.48 11.00 -2.89
N PRO A 66 -13.47 10.22 -3.34
CA PRO A 66 -13.23 8.94 -3.98
C PRO A 66 -12.53 9.11 -5.34
N MET A 67 -11.70 8.14 -5.69
CA MET A 67 -11.14 7.94 -7.03
C MET A 67 -11.73 6.66 -7.63
N SER A 68 -12.46 6.80 -8.73
CA SER A 68 -13.12 5.67 -9.39
C SER A 68 -12.15 4.87 -10.26
N PHE A 69 -12.23 3.55 -10.17
CA PHE A 69 -11.57 2.60 -11.06
C PHE A 69 -12.60 1.65 -11.67
N PRO A 70 -12.39 1.18 -12.92
CA PRO A 70 -13.34 0.30 -13.61
C PRO A 70 -13.24 -1.19 -13.17
N PHE A 71 -12.54 -1.48 -12.06
CA PHE A 71 -12.28 -2.83 -11.57
C PHE A 71 -12.32 -2.91 -10.03
N GLN A 72 -12.53 -4.11 -9.52
CA GLN A 72 -12.45 -4.44 -8.10
C GLN A 72 -11.26 -5.36 -7.83
N SER A 73 -10.10 -4.73 -7.67
CA SER A 73 -8.81 -5.39 -7.49
C SER A 73 -7.88 -4.40 -6.82
N LEU A 74 -7.40 -4.76 -5.63
CA LEU A 74 -6.39 -3.99 -4.91
C LEU A 74 -5.08 -3.99 -5.70
N PHE A 75 -4.70 -5.12 -6.31
CA PHE A 75 -3.51 -5.21 -7.14
C PHE A 75 -3.53 -4.19 -8.29
N ASN A 76 -4.62 -4.15 -9.05
CA ASN A 76 -4.75 -3.23 -10.18
C ASN A 76 -4.86 -1.77 -9.73
N ARG A 77 -5.56 -1.48 -8.61
CA ARG A 77 -5.66 -0.12 -8.06
C ARG A 77 -4.31 0.39 -7.61
N THR A 78 -3.57 -0.42 -6.86
CA THR A 78 -2.22 -0.08 -6.42
C THR A 78 -1.29 0.11 -7.62
N SER A 79 -1.33 -0.79 -8.61
CA SER A 79 -0.53 -0.65 -9.84
C SER A 79 -0.79 0.67 -10.58
N ALA A 80 -2.06 1.05 -10.71
CA ALA A 80 -2.43 2.32 -11.35
C ALA A 80 -1.98 3.54 -10.52
N LEU A 81 -2.10 3.47 -9.20
CA LEU A 81 -1.65 4.54 -8.30
C LEU A 81 -0.13 4.71 -8.30
N LEU A 82 0.65 3.63 -8.41
CA LEU A 82 2.11 3.69 -8.54
C LEU A 82 2.57 4.42 -9.81
N MET A 83 1.72 4.48 -10.85
CA MET A 83 1.98 5.22 -12.08
C MET A 83 1.55 6.70 -12.00
N ASN A 84 0.85 7.10 -10.93
CA ASN A 84 0.36 8.46 -10.75
C ASN A 84 1.41 9.30 -10.01
N SER A 85 1.99 10.30 -10.70
CA SER A 85 3.02 11.18 -10.14
C SER A 85 2.56 12.05 -8.97
N SER A 86 1.25 12.17 -8.73
CA SER A 86 0.69 12.87 -7.58
C SER A 86 0.59 12.01 -6.32
N VAL A 87 0.95 10.73 -6.40
CA VAL A 87 0.95 9.84 -5.23
C VAL A 87 2.29 9.96 -4.50
N GLU A 88 2.25 10.49 -3.28
CA GLU A 88 3.45 10.61 -2.44
C GLU A 88 3.53 9.50 -1.39
N ALA A 89 2.41 8.88 -1.01
CA ALA A 89 2.35 7.71 -0.14
C ALA A 89 1.07 6.89 -0.37
N LEU A 90 1.11 5.61 -0.03
CA LEU A 90 -0.03 4.68 -0.11
C LEU A 90 -0.32 4.01 1.23
N ILE A 91 -1.59 3.97 1.59
CA ILE A 91 -2.13 3.01 2.56
C ILE A 91 -2.92 1.96 1.78
N LEU A 92 -2.56 0.70 1.95
CA LEU A 92 -3.27 -0.43 1.37
C LEU A 92 -4.12 -1.10 2.44
N SER A 93 -5.43 -1.06 2.24
CA SER A 93 -6.43 -1.73 3.03
C SER A 93 -6.64 -3.15 2.50
N VAL A 94 -6.11 -4.14 3.22
CA VAL A 94 -6.07 -5.54 2.80
C VAL A 94 -7.08 -6.35 3.60
N GLN A 95 -8.23 -6.59 2.97
CA GLN A 95 -9.36 -7.35 3.53
C GLN A 95 -9.59 -8.69 2.83
N THR A 96 -8.86 -8.97 1.75
CA THR A 96 -9.04 -10.16 0.92
C THR A 96 -7.73 -10.92 0.73
N ASN A 97 -7.85 -12.18 0.31
CA ASN A 97 -6.71 -13.02 -0.05
C ASN A 97 -6.09 -12.70 -1.43
N GLU A 98 -6.47 -11.60 -2.09
CA GLU A 98 -6.05 -11.26 -3.47
C GLU A 98 -4.54 -11.36 -3.68
N PHE A 99 -3.75 -10.79 -2.75
CA PHE A 99 -2.30 -10.77 -2.85
C PHE A 99 -1.63 -12.15 -2.73
N LEU A 100 -2.30 -13.16 -2.17
CA LEU A 100 -1.78 -14.54 -2.22
C LEU A 100 -1.78 -15.10 -3.65
N GLN A 101 -2.69 -14.61 -4.51
CA GLN A 101 -2.83 -15.06 -5.88
C GLN A 101 -2.01 -14.20 -6.84
N THR A 102 -2.04 -12.87 -6.66
CA THR A 102 -1.41 -11.91 -7.58
C THR A 102 0.05 -11.59 -7.22
N GLY A 103 0.45 -11.84 -5.97
CA GLY A 103 1.62 -11.18 -5.37
C GLY A 103 1.35 -9.71 -5.04
N LEU A 104 2.36 -9.03 -4.49
CA LEU A 104 2.30 -7.58 -4.28
C LEU A 104 2.77 -6.85 -5.56
N PRO A 105 2.11 -5.74 -5.97
CA PRO A 105 2.55 -4.93 -7.11
C PRO A 105 3.77 -4.06 -6.80
N VAL A 106 4.45 -4.32 -5.68
CA VAL A 106 5.56 -3.54 -5.16
C VAL A 106 6.64 -4.47 -4.65
N ASN A 107 7.88 -4.00 -4.62
CA ASN A 107 9.02 -4.77 -4.12
C ASN A 107 9.38 -4.46 -2.66
N GLN A 108 8.74 -3.45 -2.05
CA GLN A 108 9.00 -3.05 -0.68
C GLN A 108 7.75 -2.45 -0.03
N VAL A 109 7.56 -2.76 1.24
CA VAL A 109 6.54 -2.20 2.14
C VAL A 109 7.25 -1.60 3.35
N ASN A 110 6.82 -0.44 3.81
CA ASN A 110 7.43 0.26 4.93
C ASN A 110 6.86 -0.19 6.27
N LYS A 111 5.60 -0.61 6.29
CA LYS A 111 4.91 -1.00 7.51
C LYS A 111 3.78 -1.97 7.23
N LEU A 112 3.66 -3.00 8.08
CA LEU A 112 2.48 -3.84 8.19
C LEU A 112 1.79 -3.57 9.54
N ILE A 113 0.49 -3.32 9.51
CA ILE A 113 -0.39 -3.21 10.66
C ILE A 113 -1.40 -4.34 10.56
N HIS A 114 -1.21 -5.38 11.36
CA HIS A 114 -2.11 -6.53 11.42
C HIS A 114 -3.14 -6.32 12.53
N ILE A 115 -4.42 -6.23 12.15
CA ILE A 115 -5.55 -5.99 13.07
C ILE A 115 -6.07 -7.31 13.64
N ASN A 116 -6.38 -8.27 12.77
CA ASN A 116 -6.89 -9.59 13.08
C ASN A 116 -6.65 -10.54 11.90
N ASP A 117 -6.85 -11.84 12.15
CA ASP A 117 -6.67 -12.90 11.16
C ASP A 117 -7.88 -13.07 10.21
N GLU A 118 -8.78 -12.09 10.16
CA GLU A 118 -10.00 -12.19 9.37
C GLU A 118 -9.83 -11.49 8.03
N ILE A 119 -9.81 -12.29 6.97
CA ILE A 119 -9.88 -11.83 5.58
C ILE A 119 -10.90 -12.65 4.80
N SER A 120 -11.42 -12.08 3.71
CA SER A 120 -12.34 -12.75 2.79
C SER A 120 -11.64 -13.35 1.58
N ASP A 121 -12.30 -14.27 0.90
CA ASP A 121 -11.93 -14.61 -0.46
C ASP A 121 -12.18 -13.42 -1.41
N TRP A 122 -11.25 -13.17 -2.32
CA TRP A 122 -11.35 -12.07 -3.29
C TRP A 122 -12.41 -12.33 -4.37
N GLU A 123 -12.59 -13.58 -4.79
CA GLU A 123 -13.61 -13.94 -5.78
C GLU A 123 -14.98 -14.14 -5.12
N ASP A 124 -15.01 -14.57 -3.86
CA ASP A 124 -16.24 -14.71 -3.05
C ASP A 124 -16.13 -13.99 -1.68
N PRO A 125 -16.48 -12.69 -1.60
CA PRO A 125 -16.36 -11.90 -0.38
C PRO A 125 -17.12 -12.44 0.84
N GLY A 126 -18.10 -13.33 0.63
CA GLY A 126 -18.88 -13.97 1.69
C GLY A 126 -18.12 -15.08 2.42
N VAL A 127 -17.04 -15.59 1.85
CA VAL A 127 -16.22 -16.66 2.44
C VAL A 127 -15.09 -16.05 3.26
N ARG A 128 -15.04 -16.38 4.56
CA ARG A 128 -13.95 -15.98 5.46
C ARG A 128 -12.85 -17.03 5.49
N LEU A 129 -11.59 -16.58 5.48
CA LEU A 129 -10.42 -17.43 5.32
C LEU A 129 -9.36 -17.12 6.39
N GLU A 130 -9.52 -17.69 7.59
CA GLU A 130 -8.59 -17.48 8.70
C GLU A 130 -7.15 -17.96 8.39
N THR A 131 -7.01 -19.13 7.75
CA THR A 131 -5.69 -19.68 7.39
C THR A 131 -4.99 -18.88 6.28
N ALA A 132 -5.74 -18.16 5.46
CA ALA A 132 -5.18 -17.33 4.40
C ALA A 132 -4.50 -16.06 4.97
N SER A 133 -5.01 -15.52 6.09
CA SER A 133 -4.39 -14.37 6.75
C SER A 133 -2.94 -14.63 7.14
N HIS A 134 -2.70 -15.78 7.76
CA HIS A 134 -1.35 -16.17 8.21
C HIS A 134 -0.35 -16.22 7.04
N ASN A 135 -0.70 -16.91 5.95
CA ASN A 135 0.13 -16.98 4.75
C ASN A 135 0.36 -15.60 4.13
N LEU A 136 -0.64 -14.71 4.20
CA LEU A 136 -0.54 -13.38 3.63
C LEU A 136 0.36 -12.48 4.46
N VAL A 137 0.28 -12.57 5.79
CA VAL A 137 1.21 -11.90 6.70
C VAL A 137 2.64 -12.36 6.41
N GLU A 138 2.88 -13.67 6.37
CA GLU A 138 4.20 -14.22 6.02
C GLU A 138 4.68 -13.70 4.67
N GLN A 139 3.82 -13.72 3.64
CA GLN A 139 4.17 -13.18 2.33
C GLN A 139 4.55 -11.70 2.40
N ILE A 140 3.77 -10.85 3.09
CA ILE A 140 4.04 -9.42 3.21
C ILE A 140 5.33 -9.14 3.99
N GLU A 141 5.65 -9.94 5.00
CA GLU A 141 6.87 -9.79 5.79
C GLU A 141 8.13 -9.92 4.91
N HIS A 142 8.10 -10.72 3.84
CA HIS A 142 9.20 -10.80 2.86
C HIS A 142 9.41 -9.50 2.07
N TYR A 143 8.42 -8.59 2.04
CA TYR A 143 8.51 -7.28 1.39
C TYR A 143 8.83 -6.16 2.38
N LEU A 144 8.86 -6.43 3.69
CA LEU A 144 9.21 -5.39 4.66
C LEU A 144 10.66 -4.96 4.45
N GLY A 145 10.83 -3.68 4.10
CA GLY A 145 12.15 -3.12 3.87
C GLY A 145 12.98 -3.09 5.16
N THR A 146 14.23 -3.54 5.06
CA THR A 146 15.27 -3.35 6.09
C THR A 146 15.79 -1.92 6.15
#